data_AF-A0AAW2H2B6-F1
#
_entry.id   AF-A0AAW2H2B6-F1
#
_cell.length_a   1.000
_cell.length_b   1.000
_cell.length_c   1.000
_cell.angle_alpha   90.00
_cell.angle_beta   90.00
_cell.angle_gamma   90.00
#
_symmetry.space_group_name_H-M   'P 1'
#
loop_
_entity.id
_entity.type
_entity.pdbx_description
1 polymer ?
#
loop_
_entity_poly.entity_id
_entity_poly.type
_entity_poly.pdbx_seq_one_letter_code
_entity_poly.pdbx_strand_id
1 'polypeptide(L)'
;MSLYTLNIFCVFTFGLFLAGETKFPAATCKRDLTDYSACLRRALEEAWPLFVKGLPEYDFPSLDPLVFEHATATLKLGEIRGEIIATNLTAIGLSKAHFSDVRAHYLDDVFNLEIDVDVPWLYAEGGVNVNGSLNVFKITGKGKIINSI
;
A
#
# COMPACT_ATOMS: atom_id res chain seq x y z
N MET A 1 -39.38 43.63 16.52
CA MET A 1 -38.60 43.28 15.32
C MET A 1 -37.52 42.29 15.73
N SER A 2 -37.93 41.10 16.16
CA SER A 2 -37.11 40.20 16.97
C SER A 2 -37.52 38.75 16.67
N LEU A 3 -36.56 37.83 16.71
CA LEU A 3 -36.67 36.36 16.63
C LEU A 3 -36.71 35.68 15.24
N TYR A 4 -37.22 36.30 14.18
CA TYR A 4 -37.37 35.61 12.87
C TYR A 4 -36.07 35.48 12.05
N THR A 5 -35.12 36.41 12.19
CA THR A 5 -33.88 36.41 11.40
C THR A 5 -32.81 35.45 11.92
N LEU A 6 -32.94 34.97 13.17
CA LEU A 6 -32.00 34.02 13.79
C LEU A 6 -32.27 32.55 13.37
N ASN A 7 -33.50 32.23 12.95
CA ASN A 7 -33.90 30.87 12.58
C ASN A 7 -33.34 30.44 11.21
N ILE A 8 -33.21 31.38 10.27
CA ILE A 8 -32.79 31.06 8.89
C ILE A 8 -31.28 30.75 8.85
N PHE A 9 -30.46 31.40 9.68
CA PHE A 9 -29.02 31.15 9.73
C PHE A 9 -28.66 29.76 10.28
N CYS A 10 -29.47 29.19 11.17
CA CYS A 10 -29.26 27.83 11.68
C CYS A 10 -29.58 26.75 10.63
N VAL A 11 -30.56 26.97 9.74
CA VAL A 11 -30.93 25.99 8.71
C VAL A 11 -29.88 25.92 7.58
N PHE A 12 -29.28 27.06 7.22
CA PHE A 12 -28.23 27.09 6.18
C PHE A 12 -26.85 26.62 6.69
N THR A 13 -26.58 26.70 7.99
CA THR A 13 -25.29 26.24 8.56
C THR A 13 -25.31 24.78 9.01
N PHE A 14 -26.46 24.21 9.35
CA PHE A 14 -26.57 22.77 9.64
C PHE A 14 -26.50 21.86 8.41
N GLY A 15 -26.73 22.40 7.20
CA GLY A 15 -26.70 21.61 5.96
C GLY A 15 -25.29 21.24 5.45
N LEU A 16 -24.22 21.78 6.05
CA LEU A 16 -22.84 21.56 5.62
C LEU A 16 -22.07 20.53 6.45
N PHE A 17 -22.68 19.96 7.49
CA PHE A 17 -22.14 18.78 8.19
C PHE A 17 -22.73 17.49 7.60
N LEU A 18 -22.64 17.33 6.27
CA LEU A 18 -22.44 15.99 5.76
C LEU A 18 -20.99 15.67 6.03
N ALA A 19 -20.72 15.16 7.23
CA ALA A 19 -19.50 14.43 7.51
C ALA A 19 -19.39 13.39 6.39
N GLY A 20 -18.50 13.67 5.42
CA GLY A 20 -18.13 12.70 4.41
C GLY A 20 -17.42 11.59 5.16
N GLU A 21 -18.17 10.63 5.68
CA GLU A 21 -17.59 9.34 6.03
C GLU A 21 -17.09 8.78 4.71
N THR A 22 -15.80 8.93 4.45
CA THR A 22 -15.11 8.20 3.40
C THR A 22 -15.20 6.73 3.79
N LYS A 23 -16.32 6.09 3.42
CA LYS A 23 -16.51 4.66 3.63
C LYS A 23 -15.45 3.97 2.81
N PHE A 24 -14.43 3.49 3.50
CA PHE A 24 -13.41 2.67 2.90
C PHE A 24 -14.10 1.50 2.18
N PRO A 25 -13.83 1.26 0.89
CA PRO A 25 -14.67 0.41 0.07
C PRO A 25 -14.46 -1.09 0.32
N ALA A 26 -13.82 -1.48 1.42
CA ALA A 26 -13.67 -2.86 1.84
C ALA A 26 -14.76 -3.25 2.85
N ALA A 27 -15.19 -4.52 2.79
CA ALA A 27 -16.03 -5.11 3.80
C ALA A 27 -15.38 -5.00 5.20
N THR A 28 -16.18 -4.74 6.23
CA THR A 28 -15.69 -4.66 7.61
C THR A 28 -15.88 -6.01 8.30
N CYS A 29 -14.87 -6.42 9.07
CA CYS A 29 -14.88 -7.68 9.82
C CYS A 29 -14.93 -7.42 11.32
N LYS A 30 -15.87 -8.08 12.00
CA LYS A 30 -15.97 -8.04 13.47
C LYS A 30 -14.94 -8.97 14.10
N ARG A 31 -14.18 -8.46 15.08
CA ARG A 31 -13.05 -9.17 15.71
C ARG A 31 -13.46 -10.40 16.51
N ASP A 32 -14.68 -10.42 17.04
CA ASP A 32 -15.22 -11.50 17.88
C ASP A 32 -15.82 -12.66 17.08
N LEU A 33 -15.76 -12.60 15.75
CA LEU A 33 -16.25 -13.67 14.89
C LEU A 33 -15.29 -14.87 14.91
N THR A 34 -15.84 -16.08 15.07
CA THR A 34 -15.06 -17.34 15.04
C THR A 34 -14.22 -17.48 13.76
N ASP A 35 -14.70 -16.92 12.64
CA ASP A 35 -14.05 -16.97 11.31
C ASP A 35 -13.41 -15.62 10.91
N TYR A 36 -12.84 -14.89 11.88
CA TYR A 36 -12.29 -13.54 11.64
C TYR A 36 -11.27 -13.49 10.50
N SER A 37 -10.31 -14.42 10.45
CA SER A 37 -9.31 -14.51 9.38
C SER A 37 -9.94 -14.74 7.99
N ALA A 38 -10.95 -15.61 7.91
CA ALA A 38 -11.66 -15.86 6.65
C ALA A 38 -12.50 -14.64 6.22
N CYS A 39 -13.04 -13.87 7.16
CA CYS A 39 -13.67 -12.59 6.85
C CYS A 39 -12.64 -11.61 6.27
N LEU A 40 -11.49 -11.43 6.93
CA LEU A 40 -10.43 -10.50 6.50
C LEU A 40 -9.91 -10.85 5.11
N ARG A 41 -9.67 -12.14 4.84
CA ARG A 41 -9.25 -12.61 3.51
C ARG A 41 -10.27 -12.22 2.44
N ARG A 42 -11.56 -12.52 2.64
CA ARG A 42 -12.62 -12.16 1.68
C ARG A 42 -12.73 -10.64 1.50
N ALA A 43 -12.66 -9.88 2.59
CA ALA A 43 -12.69 -8.43 2.53
C ALA A 43 -11.52 -7.86 1.72
N LEU A 44 -10.32 -8.44 1.86
CA LEU A 44 -9.15 -8.07 1.07
C LEU A 44 -9.32 -8.46 -0.40
N GLU A 45 -9.80 -9.67 -0.70
CA GLU A 45 -10.07 -10.14 -2.07
C GLU A 45 -11.10 -9.24 -2.78
N GLU A 46 -12.18 -8.86 -2.10
CA GLU A 46 -13.22 -7.97 -2.64
C GLU A 46 -12.68 -6.55 -2.89
N ALA A 47 -11.82 -6.06 -2.01
CA ALA A 47 -11.24 -4.72 -2.12
C ALA A 47 -10.06 -4.66 -3.09
N TRP A 48 -9.38 -5.79 -3.36
CA TRP A 48 -8.14 -5.84 -4.13
C TRP A 48 -8.22 -5.16 -5.50
N PRO A 49 -9.28 -5.32 -6.31
CA PRO A 49 -9.39 -4.63 -7.59
C PRO A 49 -9.35 -3.10 -7.47
N LEU A 50 -9.84 -2.55 -6.36
CA LEU A 50 -9.79 -1.10 -6.10
C LEU A 50 -8.37 -0.66 -5.74
N PHE A 51 -7.67 -1.41 -4.89
CA PHE A 51 -6.25 -1.15 -4.61
C PHE A 51 -5.39 -1.25 -5.86
N VAL A 52 -5.64 -2.24 -6.72
CA VAL A 52 -4.93 -2.41 -7.99
C VAL A 52 -5.09 -1.18 -8.88
N LYS A 53 -6.30 -0.62 -8.96
CA LYS A 53 -6.57 0.63 -9.68
C LYS A 53 -5.90 1.85 -9.05
N GLY A 54 -5.61 1.79 -7.75
CA GLY A 54 -5.14 2.91 -6.96
C GLY A 54 -6.29 3.64 -6.28
N LEU A 55 -5.98 4.37 -5.21
CA LEU A 55 -6.92 5.22 -4.48
C LEU A 55 -6.35 6.64 -4.43
N PRO A 56 -6.61 7.46 -5.47
CA PRO A 56 -6.05 8.81 -5.58
C PRO A 56 -6.42 9.72 -4.40
N GLU A 57 -7.56 9.48 -3.76
CA GLU A 57 -8.01 10.20 -2.56
C GLU A 57 -7.08 10.00 -1.34
N TYR A 58 -6.24 8.97 -1.36
CA TYR A 58 -5.27 8.64 -0.30
C TYR A 58 -3.82 8.68 -0.80
N ASP A 59 -3.55 9.29 -1.96
CA ASP A 59 -2.25 9.23 -2.65
C ASP A 59 -1.73 7.79 -2.83
N PHE A 60 -2.64 6.82 -2.93
CA PHE A 60 -2.30 5.43 -3.11
C PHE A 60 -2.16 5.13 -4.62
N PRO A 61 -0.96 4.75 -5.10
CA PRO A 61 -0.72 4.56 -6.52
C PRO A 61 -1.45 3.33 -7.06
N SER A 62 -1.58 3.25 -8.39
CA SER A 62 -1.97 1.99 -9.02
C SER A 62 -0.90 0.92 -8.76
N LEU A 63 -1.33 -0.32 -8.53
CA LEU A 63 -0.43 -1.45 -8.31
C LEU A 63 -0.16 -2.26 -9.58
N ASP A 64 -0.88 -2.02 -10.68
CA ASP A 64 -0.69 -2.75 -11.92
C ASP A 64 -1.05 -1.89 -13.16
N PRO A 65 -0.06 -1.19 -13.77
CA PRO A 65 1.35 -1.19 -13.41
C PRO A 65 1.64 -0.34 -12.16
N LEU A 66 2.50 -0.84 -11.27
CA LEU A 66 3.10 -0.08 -10.18
C LEU A 66 4.34 0.64 -10.70
N VAL A 67 4.32 1.97 -10.68
CA VAL A 67 5.40 2.81 -11.23
C VAL A 67 6.04 3.65 -10.13
N PHE A 68 7.37 3.59 -10.03
CA PHE A 68 8.17 4.47 -9.21
C PHE A 68 9.25 5.16 -10.06
N GLU A 69 9.27 6.49 -10.04
CA GLU A 69 10.30 7.24 -10.74
C GLU A 69 11.68 7.01 -10.11
N HIS A 70 11.75 7.01 -8.78
CA HIS A 70 12.98 6.84 -8.02
C HIS A 70 12.70 6.06 -6.73
N ALA A 71 13.50 5.03 -6.47
CA ALA A 71 13.47 4.30 -5.21
C ALA A 71 14.90 4.04 -4.73
N THR A 72 15.18 4.27 -3.45
CA THR A 72 16.49 4.09 -2.86
C THR A 72 16.43 3.07 -1.74
N ALA A 73 17.29 2.07 -1.80
CA ALA A 73 17.49 1.11 -0.72
C ALA A 73 18.93 1.23 -0.19
N THR A 74 19.09 1.28 1.12
CA THR A 74 20.42 1.29 1.76
C THR A 74 20.63 -0.01 2.51
N LEU A 75 21.82 -0.60 2.33
CA LEU A 75 22.25 -1.83 2.98
C LEU A 75 23.45 -1.52 3.88
N LYS A 76 23.34 -1.90 5.15
CA LYS A 76 24.46 -1.89 6.10
C LYS A 76 24.50 -3.25 6.80
N LEU A 77 25.42 -4.11 6.38
CA LEU A 77 25.55 -5.48 6.90
C LEU A 77 27.03 -5.80 7.11
N GLY A 78 27.47 -5.82 8.38
CA GLY A 78 28.88 -6.05 8.73
C GLY A 78 29.82 -5.04 8.06
N GLU A 79 30.76 -5.52 7.25
CA GLU A 79 31.68 -4.69 6.47
C GLU A 79 31.10 -4.19 5.14
N ILE A 80 29.89 -4.63 4.78
CA ILE A 80 29.19 -4.22 3.56
C ILE A 80 28.39 -2.96 3.85
N ARG A 81 28.64 -1.92 3.05
CA ARG A 81 27.83 -0.71 3.01
C ARG A 81 27.46 -0.44 1.57
N GLY A 82 26.19 -0.23 1.29
CA GLY A 82 25.74 0.01 -0.08
C GLY A 82 24.45 0.80 -0.16
N GLU A 83 24.26 1.43 -1.31
CA GLU A 83 23.06 2.10 -1.75
C GLU A 83 22.71 1.58 -3.13
N ILE A 84 21.45 1.24 -3.33
CA ILE A 84 20.86 0.84 -4.60
C ILE A 84 19.81 1.88 -4.93
N ILE A 85 19.95 2.52 -6.08
CA ILE A 85 19.01 3.49 -6.61
C ILE A 85 18.35 2.85 -7.85
N ALA A 86 17.06 2.58 -7.75
CA ALA A 86 16.24 2.19 -8.88
C ALA A 86 15.57 3.43 -9.48
N THR A 87 15.51 3.50 -10.81
CA THR A 87 14.92 4.64 -11.54
C THR A 87 13.98 4.14 -12.63
N ASN A 88 12.82 4.78 -12.79
CA ASN A 88 11.77 4.37 -13.73
C ASN A 88 11.43 2.88 -13.56
N LEU A 89 11.18 2.46 -12.32
CA LEU A 89 10.78 1.10 -12.00
C LEU A 89 9.30 0.92 -12.34
N THR A 90 9.00 -0.09 -13.15
CA THR A 90 7.64 -0.52 -13.47
C THR A 90 7.49 -1.97 -13.05
N ALA A 91 6.48 -2.30 -12.26
CA ALA A 91 6.11 -3.67 -11.93
C ALA A 91 4.68 -3.96 -12.40
N ILE A 92 4.46 -5.14 -12.98
CA ILE A 92 3.19 -5.57 -13.58
C ILE A 92 2.89 -6.98 -13.09
N GLY A 93 1.64 -7.26 -12.73
CA GLY A 93 1.20 -8.59 -12.28
C GLY A 93 0.62 -8.65 -10.86
N LEU A 94 0.72 -7.58 -10.07
CA LEU A 94 0.12 -7.52 -8.73
C LEU A 94 -1.42 -7.66 -8.77
N SER A 95 -2.07 -7.37 -9.90
CA SER A 95 -3.48 -7.66 -10.11
C SER A 95 -3.82 -9.17 -10.07
N LYS A 96 -2.82 -10.04 -10.21
CA LYS A 96 -2.97 -11.50 -10.16
C LYS A 96 -2.66 -12.09 -8.78
N ALA A 97 -2.43 -11.25 -7.78
CA ALA A 97 -2.22 -11.70 -6.41
C ALA A 97 -3.39 -12.58 -5.93
N HIS A 98 -3.05 -13.71 -5.31
CA HIS A 98 -3.97 -14.64 -4.68
C HIS A 98 -3.66 -14.71 -3.19
N PHE A 99 -4.64 -14.38 -2.35
CA PHE A 99 -4.49 -14.37 -0.90
C PHE A 99 -4.88 -15.73 -0.32
N SER A 100 -3.94 -16.46 0.25
CA SER A 100 -4.25 -17.76 0.86
C SER A 100 -4.76 -17.60 2.30
N ASP A 101 -4.23 -16.63 3.03
CA ASP A 101 -4.64 -16.38 4.42
C ASP A 101 -4.39 -14.93 4.84
N VAL A 102 -5.18 -14.46 5.80
CA VAL A 102 -5.03 -13.12 6.41
C VAL A 102 -5.27 -13.25 7.91
N ARG A 103 -4.22 -13.02 8.70
CA ARG A 103 -4.21 -13.23 10.15
C ARG A 103 -3.92 -11.92 10.86
N ALA A 104 -4.79 -11.57 11.80
CA ALA A 104 -4.63 -10.39 12.64
C ALA A 104 -4.25 -10.83 14.06
N HIS A 105 -3.11 -10.33 14.53
CA HIS A 105 -2.61 -10.57 15.87
C HIS A 105 -2.66 -9.26 16.67
N TYR A 106 -3.35 -9.32 17.81
CA TYR A 106 -3.43 -8.23 18.77
C TYR A 106 -2.59 -8.62 19.98
N LEU A 107 -1.43 -7.98 20.12
CA LEU A 107 -0.51 -8.17 21.26
C LEU A 107 -0.43 -6.84 22.00
N ASP A 108 -1.17 -6.73 23.10
CA ASP A 108 -1.33 -5.49 23.86
C ASP A 108 -1.74 -4.30 22.96
N ASP A 109 -0.88 -3.30 22.84
CA ASP A 109 -1.08 -2.09 22.03
C ASP A 109 -0.56 -2.23 20.58
N VAL A 110 -0.05 -3.41 20.20
CA VAL A 110 0.51 -3.68 18.87
C VAL A 110 -0.47 -4.49 18.03
N PHE A 111 -0.82 -3.93 16.87
CA PHE A 111 -1.58 -4.62 15.84
C PHE A 111 -0.63 -5.12 14.74
N ASN A 112 -0.60 -6.44 14.55
CA ASN A 112 0.15 -7.09 13.46
C ASN A 112 -0.84 -7.74 12.50
N LEU A 113 -0.72 -7.42 11.21
CA LEU A 113 -1.47 -8.05 10.13
C LEU A 113 -0.50 -8.88 9.29
N GLU A 114 -0.71 -10.18 9.28
CA GLU A 114 0.01 -11.14 8.44
C GLU A 114 -0.87 -11.50 7.24
N ILE A 115 -0.31 -11.38 6.04
CA ILE A 115 -1.01 -11.66 4.77
C ILE A 115 -0.16 -12.63 3.98
N ASP A 116 -0.71 -13.82 3.72
CA ASP A 116 -0.08 -14.81 2.86
C ASP A 116 -0.59 -14.60 1.45
N VAL A 117 0.32 -14.24 0.54
CA VAL A 117 0.01 -13.88 -0.84
C VAL A 117 0.92 -14.62 -1.82
N ASP A 118 0.31 -15.14 -2.88
CA ASP A 118 0.99 -15.69 -4.05
C ASP A 118 0.77 -14.74 -5.23
N VAL A 119 1.84 -14.41 -5.94
CA VAL A 119 1.79 -13.62 -7.17
C VAL A 119 2.36 -14.51 -8.29
N PRO A 120 1.50 -15.21 -9.05
CA PRO A 120 1.92 -16.29 -9.94
C PRO A 120 2.67 -15.80 -11.17
N TRP A 121 2.56 -14.49 -11.46
CA TRP A 121 3.32 -13.85 -12.51
C TRP A 121 3.62 -12.41 -12.10
N LEU A 122 4.90 -12.05 -12.10
CA LEU A 122 5.34 -10.69 -11.79
C LEU A 122 6.45 -10.29 -12.77
N TYR A 123 6.19 -9.26 -13.58
CA TYR A 123 7.19 -8.61 -14.40
C TYR A 123 7.68 -7.32 -13.74
N ALA A 124 8.99 -7.09 -13.75
CA ALA A 124 9.59 -5.84 -13.29
C ALA A 124 10.68 -5.36 -14.24
N GLU A 125 10.64 -4.07 -14.56
CA GLU A 125 11.66 -3.41 -15.36
C GLU A 125 12.07 -2.07 -14.76
N GLY A 126 13.32 -1.66 -14.95
CA GLY A 126 13.79 -0.35 -14.52
C GLY A 126 15.29 -0.16 -14.63
N GLY A 127 15.78 1.05 -14.44
CA GLY A 127 17.20 1.34 -14.29
C GLY A 127 17.66 1.03 -12.87
N VAL A 128 18.90 0.57 -12.71
CA VAL A 128 19.52 0.38 -11.38
C VAL A 128 20.92 0.95 -11.36
N ASN A 129 21.25 1.65 -10.28
CA ASN A 129 22.58 2.13 -9.97
C ASN A 129 22.96 1.64 -8.56
N VAL A 130 24.07 0.95 -8.46
CA VAL A 130 24.60 0.40 -7.23
C VAL A 130 25.88 1.13 -6.88
N ASN A 131 25.97 1.61 -5.65
CA ASN A 131 27.18 2.19 -5.10
C ASN A 131 27.40 1.65 -3.69
N GLY A 132 28.50 0.95 -3.48
CA GLY A 132 28.80 0.33 -2.20
C GLY A 132 30.27 0.05 -2.00
N SER A 133 30.54 -0.62 -0.88
CA SER A 133 31.85 -0.99 -0.43
C SER A 133 31.79 -2.28 0.37
N LEU A 134 32.85 -3.08 0.24
CA LEU A 134 33.15 -4.23 1.06
C LEU A 134 34.55 -4.01 1.63
N ASN A 135 34.62 -3.64 2.92
CA ASN A 135 35.88 -3.28 3.58
C ASN A 135 36.64 -2.17 2.79
N VAL A 136 37.81 -2.47 2.23
CA VAL A 136 38.61 -1.54 1.41
C VAL A 136 38.21 -1.52 -0.07
N PHE A 137 37.34 -2.44 -0.52
CA PHE A 137 36.94 -2.54 -1.92
C PHE A 137 35.70 -1.69 -2.20
N LYS A 138 35.72 -0.93 -3.30
CA LYS A 138 34.57 -0.17 -3.79
C LYS A 138 33.84 -0.95 -4.88
N ILE A 139 32.52 -1.00 -4.79
CA ILE A 139 31.63 -1.68 -5.73
C ILE A 139 30.72 -0.62 -6.34
N THR A 140 30.79 -0.41 -7.65
CA THR A 140 29.89 0.48 -8.38
C THR A 140 29.41 -0.20 -9.64
N GLY A 141 28.13 -0.06 -9.96
CA GLY A 141 27.56 -0.65 -11.17
C GLY A 141 26.31 0.08 -11.60
N LYS A 142 26.07 0.11 -12.91
CA LYS A 142 24.82 0.58 -13.50
C LYS A 142 24.27 -0.49 -14.41
N GLY A 143 22.95 -0.65 -14.42
CA GLY A 143 22.32 -1.68 -15.23
C GLY A 143 20.83 -1.42 -15.43
N LYS A 144 20.18 -2.40 -16.04
CA LYS A 144 18.72 -2.48 -16.15
C LYS A 144 18.24 -3.74 -15.47
N ILE A 145 17.20 -3.60 -14.68
CA ILE A 145 16.38 -4.70 -14.17
C ILE A 145 15.41 -5.04 -15.29
N ILE A 146 15.39 -6.32 -15.69
CA ILE A 146 14.34 -6.91 -16.51
C ILE A 146 14.19 -8.31 -15.95
N ASN A 147 13.12 -8.56 -15.21
CA ASN A 147 12.88 -9.86 -14.61
C ASN A 147 11.40 -10.22 -14.68
N SER A 148 11.13 -11.51 -14.83
CA SER A 148 9.79 -12.08 -14.71
C SER A 148 9.88 -13.35 -13.87
N ILE A 149 9.01 -13.48 -12.88
CA ILE A 149 8.82 -14.71 -12.09
C ILE A 149 7.47 -15.29 -12.47
#